data_AF-A0A1H2VP25-F1
#
_entry.id   AF-A0A1H2VP25-F1
#
_cell.length_a   1.000
_cell.length_b   1.000
_cell.length_c   1.000
_cell.angle_alpha   90.00
_cell.angle_beta   90.00
_cell.angle_gamma   90.00
#
_symmetry.space_group_name_H-M   'P 1'
#
loop_
_entity.id
_entity.type
_entity.pdbx_description
1 polymer ?
#
loop_
_entity_poly.entity_id
_entity_poly.type
_entity_poly.pdbx_seq_one_letter_code
_entity_poly.pdbx_strand_id
1 'polypeptide(L)'
;MKTNPVLQSPSLNLSGDSNAVTTYKRDAHNYITQMFAEQMPAIETGFFNAHMSKNIIVQPHWHTNVNELVYVISGEVVTSVFDPFTQKLMSYRLRPGQVSMFPKGWFHWIVSMKDNTHFLTIFDEPTPDIVYGSDFLRFTPKEIMNLAYCVDEQKYAEAALPIQESVILGPPPGCKQAKSSTQGKNSTHRTVNHTQGTAGQGKNIPPQGVFHQSSYGPQGYADDDYEWVKASPYHYYYPHSSSHYQP
;
A
#
# COMPACT_ATOMS: atom_id res chain seq x y z
N MET A 1 34.71 -11.43 -9.57
CA MET A 1 33.34 -11.11 -10.01
C MET A 1 32.76 -12.36 -10.64
N LYS A 2 31.61 -12.86 -10.17
CA LYS A 2 30.87 -13.88 -10.92
C LYS A 2 30.29 -13.18 -12.15
N THR A 3 30.49 -13.75 -13.33
CA THR A 3 29.94 -13.20 -14.56
C THR A 3 28.46 -13.57 -14.67
N ASN A 4 27.61 -12.61 -15.05
CA ASN A 4 26.19 -12.89 -15.30
C ASN A 4 26.06 -13.52 -16.70
N PRO A 5 25.63 -14.80 -16.83
CA PRO A 5 25.55 -15.48 -18.11
C PRO A 5 24.57 -14.81 -19.09
N VAL A 6 23.53 -14.12 -18.59
CA VAL A 6 22.61 -13.36 -19.43
C VAL A 6 23.34 -12.24 -20.15
N LEU A 7 24.19 -11.48 -19.43
CA LEU A 7 24.97 -10.37 -19.99
C LEU A 7 26.07 -10.82 -20.97
N GLN A 8 26.38 -12.12 -20.98
CA GLN A 8 27.35 -12.71 -21.90
C GLN A 8 26.68 -13.39 -23.10
N SER A 9 25.35 -13.43 -23.15
CA SER A 9 24.63 -14.07 -24.23
C SER A 9 24.86 -13.33 -25.56
N PRO A 10 25.14 -14.03 -26.68
CA PRO A 10 25.15 -13.41 -28.00
C PRO A 10 23.76 -12.90 -28.43
N SER A 11 22.69 -13.33 -27.75
CA SER A 11 21.32 -12.85 -27.92
C SER A 11 20.89 -11.85 -26.83
N LEU A 12 21.84 -11.18 -26.17
CA LEU A 12 21.55 -10.19 -25.14
C LEU A 12 20.54 -9.14 -25.63
N ASN A 13 19.45 -8.99 -24.89
CA ASN A 13 18.48 -7.91 -25.05
C ASN A 13 18.44 -7.07 -23.76
N LEU A 14 18.71 -5.78 -23.92
CA LEU A 14 18.74 -4.78 -22.83
C LEU A 14 17.54 -3.82 -22.90
N SER A 15 16.49 -4.21 -23.61
CA SER A 15 15.29 -3.41 -23.78
C SER A 15 14.02 -4.26 -23.64
N GLY A 16 12.96 -3.66 -23.16
CA GLY A 16 11.64 -4.26 -23.07
C GLY A 16 10.55 -3.19 -23.05
N ASP A 17 9.37 -3.55 -23.54
CA ASP A 17 8.18 -2.70 -23.46
C ASP A 17 7.33 -3.12 -22.26
N SER A 18 7.33 -2.30 -21.20
CA SER A 18 6.55 -2.56 -19.99
C SER A 18 5.04 -2.45 -20.18
N ASN A 19 4.56 -2.05 -21.35
CA ASN A 19 3.15 -2.04 -21.70
C ASN A 19 2.69 -3.36 -22.33
N ALA A 20 3.62 -4.22 -22.75
CA ALA A 20 3.31 -5.42 -23.54
C ALA A 20 2.60 -6.52 -22.73
N VAL A 21 2.90 -6.64 -21.44
CA VAL A 21 2.32 -7.68 -20.57
C VAL A 21 1.40 -7.03 -19.55
N THR A 22 0.10 -7.29 -19.69
CA THR A 22 -0.91 -6.90 -18.70
C THR A 22 -1.01 -7.98 -17.63
N THR A 23 -0.59 -7.66 -16.41
CA THR A 23 -0.72 -8.53 -15.23
C THR A 23 -2.16 -8.65 -14.78
N TYR A 24 -2.87 -7.52 -14.77
CA TYR A 24 -4.26 -7.47 -14.32
C TYR A 24 -5.00 -6.35 -15.02
N LYS A 25 -6.25 -6.62 -15.41
CA LYS A 25 -7.12 -5.61 -16.00
C LYS A 25 -8.50 -5.71 -15.38
N ARG A 26 -8.87 -4.68 -14.62
CA ARG A 26 -10.19 -4.52 -14.06
C ARG A 26 -11.17 -3.97 -15.10
N ASP A 27 -10.75 -2.90 -15.78
CA ASP A 27 -11.50 -2.23 -16.84
C ASP A 27 -10.54 -1.41 -17.73
N ALA A 28 -11.06 -0.52 -18.57
CA ALA A 28 -10.25 0.27 -19.51
C ALA A 28 -9.35 1.32 -18.84
N HIS A 29 -9.68 1.77 -17.62
CA HIS A 29 -8.97 2.82 -16.89
C HIS A 29 -8.22 2.30 -15.65
N ASN A 30 -8.40 1.01 -15.34
CA ASN A 30 -7.88 0.37 -14.14
C ASN A 30 -7.17 -0.93 -14.51
N TYR A 31 -5.85 -0.84 -14.69
CA TYR A 31 -5.04 -1.97 -15.12
C TYR A 31 -3.60 -1.84 -14.63
N ILE A 32 -2.92 -2.98 -14.60
CA ILE A 32 -1.52 -3.12 -14.23
C ILE A 32 -0.80 -3.87 -15.34
N THR A 33 0.31 -3.31 -15.80
CA THR A 33 1.27 -4.01 -16.66
C THR A 33 2.58 -4.26 -15.89
N GLN A 34 3.46 -5.11 -16.43
CA GLN A 34 4.69 -5.50 -15.76
C GLN A 34 5.93 -5.47 -16.66
N MET A 35 7.08 -5.41 -16.01
CA MET A 35 8.39 -5.72 -16.57
C MET A 35 9.22 -6.47 -15.53
N PHE A 36 9.37 -7.78 -15.72
CA PHE A 36 10.14 -8.69 -14.86
C PHE A 36 11.20 -9.46 -15.66
N ALA A 37 11.99 -10.31 -14.98
CA ALA A 37 13.00 -11.15 -15.64
C ALA A 37 12.45 -12.03 -16.77
N GLU A 38 11.17 -12.41 -16.72
CA GLU A 38 10.53 -13.15 -17.81
C GLU A 38 10.45 -12.31 -19.10
N GLN A 39 10.16 -11.01 -18.99
CA GLN A 39 10.07 -10.11 -20.14
C GLN A 39 11.44 -9.54 -20.56
N MET A 40 12.32 -9.28 -19.60
CA MET A 40 13.68 -8.78 -19.84
C MET A 40 14.67 -9.49 -18.92
N PRO A 41 15.28 -10.62 -19.34
CA PRO A 41 16.15 -11.44 -18.47
C PRO A 41 17.36 -10.73 -17.87
N ALA A 42 17.77 -9.60 -18.44
CA ALA A 42 18.88 -8.78 -17.95
C ALA A 42 18.47 -7.80 -16.84
N ILE A 43 17.18 -7.67 -16.53
CA ILE A 43 16.70 -6.79 -15.46
C ILE A 43 17.09 -7.35 -14.10
N GLU A 44 17.68 -6.52 -13.24
CA GLU A 44 18.00 -6.88 -11.85
C GLU A 44 16.90 -6.45 -10.87
N THR A 45 16.12 -5.44 -11.25
CA THR A 45 14.90 -5.00 -10.56
C THR A 45 13.67 -5.57 -11.26
N GLY A 46 12.50 -5.49 -10.64
CA GLY A 46 11.22 -5.75 -11.32
C GLY A 46 10.29 -4.57 -11.12
N PHE A 47 9.29 -4.36 -11.98
CA PHE A 47 8.24 -3.40 -11.63
C PHE A 47 6.87 -3.71 -12.19
N PHE A 48 5.84 -3.26 -11.47
CA PHE A 48 4.52 -3.04 -12.01
C PHE A 48 4.31 -1.58 -12.40
N ASN A 49 3.44 -1.39 -13.39
CA ASN A 49 3.02 -0.10 -13.89
C ASN A 49 1.49 -0.03 -13.76
N ALA A 50 1.02 0.78 -12.82
CA ALA A 50 -0.38 0.82 -12.40
C ALA A 50 -1.07 2.09 -12.90
N HIS A 51 -2.19 1.91 -13.61
CA HIS A 51 -3.08 2.96 -14.06
C HIS A 51 -4.42 2.82 -13.35
N MET A 52 -4.84 3.87 -12.64
CA MET A 52 -5.99 3.83 -11.73
C MET A 52 -6.85 5.09 -11.80
N SER A 53 -8.16 4.89 -11.77
CA SER A 53 -9.20 5.92 -11.57
C SER A 53 -9.34 6.23 -10.08
N LYS A 54 -9.91 7.38 -9.73
CA LYS A 54 -10.12 7.81 -8.34
C LYS A 54 -10.80 6.72 -7.51
N ASN A 55 -10.35 6.56 -6.26
CA ASN A 55 -10.84 5.62 -5.25
C ASN A 55 -10.63 4.13 -5.57
N ILE A 56 -9.83 3.80 -6.59
CA ILE A 56 -9.35 2.43 -6.76
C ILE A 56 -8.17 2.20 -5.82
N ILE A 57 -8.09 0.99 -5.26
CA ILE A 57 -7.08 0.58 -4.28
C ILE A 57 -6.30 -0.62 -4.83
N VAL A 58 -4.97 -0.58 -4.75
CA VAL A 58 -4.16 -1.81 -4.72
C VAL A 58 -4.33 -2.39 -3.33
N GLN A 59 -5.02 -3.53 -3.24
CA GLN A 59 -5.55 -4.04 -1.98
C GLN A 59 -4.45 -4.36 -0.95
N PRO A 60 -4.77 -4.46 0.34
CA PRO A 60 -3.78 -4.76 1.37
C PRO A 60 -2.97 -6.04 1.11
N HIS A 61 -1.66 -5.93 0.97
CA HIS A 61 -0.76 -7.04 0.66
C HIS A 61 0.62 -6.85 1.29
N TRP A 62 1.46 -7.85 1.08
CA TRP A 62 2.89 -7.75 1.29
C TRP A 62 3.64 -8.68 0.33
N HIS A 63 4.95 -8.53 0.34
CA HIS A 63 5.89 -9.35 -0.41
C HIS A 63 6.82 -10.07 0.56
N THR A 64 7.06 -11.36 0.37
CA THR A 64 8.01 -12.10 1.22
C THR A 64 9.45 -12.01 0.67
N ASN A 65 9.61 -11.64 -0.59
CA ASN A 65 10.90 -11.70 -1.28
C ASN A 65 11.47 -10.34 -1.71
N VAL A 66 10.74 -9.22 -1.64
CA VAL A 66 11.19 -7.91 -2.14
C VAL A 66 10.90 -6.74 -1.20
N ASN A 67 11.75 -5.71 -1.26
CA ASN A 67 11.36 -4.35 -0.90
C ASN A 67 10.69 -3.68 -2.09
N GLU A 68 9.74 -2.79 -1.84
CA GLU A 68 8.99 -2.08 -2.89
C GLU A 68 9.15 -0.57 -2.77
N LEU A 69 9.56 0.07 -3.85
CA LEU A 69 9.55 1.53 -4.03
C LEU A 69 8.35 1.92 -4.90
N VAL A 70 7.46 2.74 -4.35
CA VAL A 70 6.39 3.40 -5.12
C VAL A 70 6.90 4.73 -5.65
N TYR A 71 6.76 4.98 -6.96
CA TYR A 71 7.07 6.27 -7.61
C TYR A 71 5.87 6.79 -8.39
N VAL A 72 5.37 7.98 -8.04
CA VAL A 72 4.20 8.57 -8.70
C VAL A 72 4.60 9.32 -9.97
N ILE A 73 4.03 8.93 -11.11
CA ILE A 73 4.25 9.58 -12.41
C ILE A 73 3.21 10.69 -12.63
N SER A 74 1.93 10.39 -12.44
CA SER A 74 0.84 11.36 -12.55
C SER A 74 -0.31 11.04 -11.60
N GLY A 75 -1.21 12.00 -11.39
CA GLY A 75 -2.28 11.89 -10.41
C GLY A 75 -1.80 12.05 -8.97
N GLU A 76 -2.37 11.27 -8.06
CA GLU A 76 -2.06 11.36 -6.63
C GLU A 76 -2.46 10.06 -5.93
N VAL A 77 -1.64 9.58 -5.00
CA VAL A 77 -1.93 8.37 -4.20
C VAL A 77 -1.81 8.64 -2.72
N VAL A 78 -2.51 7.85 -1.92
CA VAL A 78 -2.19 7.62 -0.51
C VAL A 78 -1.60 6.23 -0.38
N THR A 79 -0.35 6.13 0.03
CA THR A 79 0.27 4.87 0.45
C THR A 79 0.09 4.69 1.94
N SER A 80 -0.07 3.45 2.40
CA SER A 80 -0.13 3.14 3.83
C SER A 80 0.60 1.84 4.10
N VAL A 81 1.43 1.83 5.15
CA VAL A 81 2.25 0.68 5.54
C VAL A 81 2.22 0.53 7.06
N PHE A 82 2.04 -0.71 7.52
CA PHE A 82 2.09 -1.04 8.94
C PHE A 82 3.54 -1.32 9.36
N ASP A 83 4.03 -0.59 10.35
CA ASP A 83 5.31 -0.82 10.99
C ASP A 83 5.17 -1.90 12.08
N PRO A 84 5.72 -3.11 11.87
CA PRO A 84 5.58 -4.21 12.83
C PRO A 84 6.38 -4.00 14.12
N PHE A 85 7.36 -3.08 14.15
CA PHE A 85 8.18 -2.81 15.32
C PHE A 85 7.53 -1.80 16.25
N THR A 86 6.94 -0.74 15.68
CA THR A 86 6.23 0.28 16.47
C THR A 86 4.73 0.02 16.60
N GLN A 87 4.20 -0.94 15.82
CA GLN A 87 2.77 -1.27 15.71
C GLN A 87 1.93 -0.06 15.29
N LYS A 88 2.49 0.79 14.42
CA LYS A 88 1.83 2.00 13.92
C LYS A 88 1.57 1.89 12.44
N LEU A 89 0.43 2.41 12.02
CA LEU A 89 0.18 2.67 10.61
C LEU A 89 0.85 3.99 10.21
N MET A 90 1.63 3.94 9.14
CA MET A 90 2.24 5.11 8.52
C MET A 90 1.57 5.33 7.16
N SER A 91 1.00 6.51 6.95
CA SER A 91 0.34 6.85 5.69
C SER A 91 0.94 8.09 5.06
N TYR A 92 1.18 8.07 3.75
CA TYR A 92 1.81 9.14 3.00
C TYR A 92 0.95 9.55 1.81
N ARG A 93 0.75 10.85 1.61
CA ARG A 93 0.03 11.39 0.46
C ARG A 93 1.01 11.90 -0.59
N LEU A 94 1.10 11.17 -1.70
CA LEU A 94 2.15 11.33 -2.71
C LEU A 94 1.60 11.90 -4.01
N ARG A 95 2.40 12.79 -4.61
CA ARG A 95 2.18 13.50 -5.87
C ARG A 95 3.28 13.18 -6.88
N PRO A 96 3.15 13.63 -8.14
CA PRO A 96 4.14 13.35 -9.17
C PRO A 96 5.57 13.68 -8.72
N GLY A 97 6.48 12.73 -8.90
CA GLY A 97 7.87 12.82 -8.47
C GLY A 97 8.15 12.39 -7.02
N GLN A 98 7.12 12.15 -6.20
CA GLN A 98 7.27 11.70 -4.81
C GLN A 98 7.27 10.16 -4.71
N VAL A 99 7.90 9.66 -3.65
CA VAL A 99 8.13 8.23 -3.44
C VAL A 99 7.70 7.75 -2.04
N SER A 100 7.46 6.45 -1.92
CA SER A 100 7.32 5.73 -0.66
C SER A 100 8.05 4.40 -0.74
N MET A 101 8.64 3.94 0.36
CA MET A 101 9.33 2.65 0.44
C MET A 101 8.56 1.73 1.38
N PHE A 102 8.32 0.49 0.95
CA PHE A 102 7.74 -0.58 1.75
C PHE A 102 8.80 -1.66 1.96
N PRO A 103 9.25 -1.87 3.21
CA PRO A 103 10.19 -2.94 3.49
C PRO A 103 9.58 -4.32 3.27
N LYS A 104 10.43 -5.28 2.90
CA LYS A 104 10.08 -6.70 2.73
C LYS A 104 9.31 -7.23 3.93
N GLY A 105 8.17 -7.85 3.68
CA GLY A 105 7.27 -8.41 4.69
C GLY A 105 6.34 -7.42 5.40
N TRP A 106 6.40 -6.12 5.10
CA TRP A 106 5.53 -5.13 5.74
C TRP A 106 4.19 -5.04 5.01
N PHE A 107 3.09 -5.10 5.76
CA PHE A 107 1.73 -5.05 5.21
C PHE A 107 1.36 -3.63 4.76
N HIS A 108 0.94 -3.46 3.51
CA HIS A 108 0.69 -2.14 2.91
C HIS A 108 -0.41 -2.15 1.84
N TRP A 109 -0.84 -0.96 1.45
CA TRP A 109 -1.80 -0.72 0.37
C TRP A 109 -1.62 0.67 -0.26
N ILE A 110 -2.19 0.86 -1.45
CA ILE A 110 -2.08 2.10 -2.22
C ILE A 110 -3.46 2.50 -2.73
N VAL A 111 -3.93 3.70 -2.37
CA VAL A 111 -5.21 4.23 -2.83
C VAL A 111 -4.97 5.38 -3.80
N SER A 112 -5.59 5.31 -4.97
CA SER A 112 -5.59 6.41 -5.93
C SER A 112 -6.58 7.49 -5.51
N MET A 113 -6.11 8.73 -5.52
CA MET A 113 -6.86 9.89 -5.08
C MET A 113 -7.44 10.65 -6.30
N LYS A 114 -6.79 10.57 -7.46
CA LYS A 114 -7.25 11.25 -8.68
C LYS A 114 -7.53 10.27 -9.80
N ASP A 115 -8.39 10.66 -10.74
CA ASP A 115 -8.51 9.95 -12.01
C ASP A 115 -7.20 10.08 -12.80
N ASN A 116 -6.96 9.09 -13.67
CA ASN A 116 -5.73 8.99 -14.46
C ASN A 116 -4.47 9.00 -13.56
N THR A 117 -4.55 8.41 -12.37
CA THR A 117 -3.39 8.21 -11.51
C THR A 117 -2.52 7.12 -12.11
N HIS A 118 -1.22 7.41 -12.19
CA HIS A 118 -0.22 6.53 -12.78
C HIS A 118 1.01 6.50 -11.89
N PHE A 119 1.42 5.31 -11.47
CA PHE A 119 2.62 5.12 -10.66
C PHE A 119 3.29 3.78 -10.98
N LEU A 120 4.56 3.67 -10.61
CA LEU A 120 5.32 2.43 -10.64
C LEU A 120 5.45 1.86 -9.24
N THR A 121 5.43 0.54 -9.13
CA THR A 121 5.92 -0.18 -7.95
C THR A 121 7.18 -0.93 -8.39
N ILE A 122 8.33 -0.56 -7.85
CA ILE A 122 9.64 -1.04 -8.27
C ILE A 122 10.20 -1.92 -7.16
N PHE A 123 10.64 -3.10 -7.52
CA PHE A 123 11.12 -4.12 -6.61
C PHE A 123 12.64 -4.29 -6.74
N ASP A 124 13.28 -4.60 -5.62
CA ASP A 124 14.73 -4.83 -5.55
C ASP A 124 15.17 -6.23 -6.01
N GLU A 125 14.23 -7.04 -6.49
CA GLU A 125 14.48 -8.31 -7.18
C GLU A 125 13.68 -8.35 -8.49
N PRO A 126 14.09 -9.16 -9.48
CA PRO A 126 13.49 -9.11 -10.81
C PRO A 126 12.07 -9.68 -10.91
N THR A 127 11.62 -10.44 -9.92
CA THR A 127 10.27 -11.01 -9.86
C THR A 127 9.75 -10.99 -8.40
N PRO A 128 8.75 -10.17 -8.07
CA PRO A 128 8.12 -10.18 -6.75
C PRO A 128 7.17 -11.37 -6.60
N ASP A 129 7.01 -11.88 -5.37
CA ASP A 129 5.82 -12.65 -4.99
C ASP A 129 4.68 -11.71 -4.58
N ILE A 130 3.47 -12.18 -4.29
CA ILE A 130 2.42 -11.35 -3.68
C ILE A 130 1.63 -12.20 -2.70
N VAL A 131 1.46 -11.70 -1.47
CA VAL A 131 0.55 -12.30 -0.50
C VAL A 131 -0.66 -11.40 -0.30
N TYR A 132 -1.83 -11.88 -0.72
CA TYR A 132 -3.06 -11.08 -0.75
C TYR A 132 -3.77 -11.08 0.63
N GLY A 133 -4.09 -9.90 1.14
CA GLY A 133 -4.90 -9.75 2.36
C GLY A 133 -6.32 -10.29 2.20
N SER A 134 -6.90 -10.21 0.99
CA SER A 134 -8.17 -10.87 0.66
C SER A 134 -8.16 -12.37 0.98
N ASP A 135 -7.01 -13.01 0.83
CA ASP A 135 -6.87 -14.46 0.98
C ASP A 135 -6.84 -14.84 2.45
N PHE A 136 -6.17 -14.02 3.27
CA PHE A 136 -6.20 -14.15 4.72
C PHE A 136 -7.62 -13.97 5.26
N LEU A 137 -8.36 -12.99 4.75
CA LEU A 137 -9.75 -12.76 5.18
C LEU A 137 -10.66 -13.95 4.81
N ARG A 138 -10.58 -14.48 3.58
CA ARG A 138 -11.48 -15.57 3.15
C ARG A 138 -11.10 -16.95 3.68
N PHE A 139 -9.82 -17.21 3.94
CA PHE A 139 -9.35 -18.54 4.34
C PHE A 139 -9.05 -18.70 5.83
N THR A 140 -9.01 -17.63 6.62
CA THR A 140 -8.93 -17.79 8.07
C THR A 140 -10.27 -18.35 8.55
N PRO A 141 -10.30 -19.57 9.14
CA PRO A 141 -11.55 -20.15 9.61
C PRO A 141 -12.16 -19.27 10.70
N LYS A 142 -13.48 -19.11 10.68
CA LYS A 142 -14.20 -18.28 11.63
C LYS A 142 -13.98 -18.73 13.09
N GLU A 143 -13.83 -20.03 13.30
CA GLU A 143 -13.53 -20.66 14.59
C GLU A 143 -12.14 -20.22 15.10
N ILE A 144 -11.18 -20.03 14.20
CA ILE A 144 -9.83 -19.51 14.54
C ILE A 144 -9.90 -18.04 14.93
N MET A 145 -10.71 -17.23 14.23
CA MET A 145 -10.95 -15.83 14.62
C MET A 145 -11.61 -15.72 15.98
N ASN A 146 -12.55 -16.61 16.29
CA ASN A 146 -13.15 -16.69 17.61
C ASN A 146 -12.13 -17.10 18.69
N LEU A 147 -11.37 -18.16 18.44
CA LEU A 147 -10.36 -18.65 19.38
C LEU A 147 -9.27 -17.60 19.67
N ALA A 148 -8.80 -16.89 18.63
CA ALA A 148 -7.72 -15.93 18.76
C ALA A 148 -8.17 -14.60 19.38
N TYR A 149 -9.38 -14.12 19.05
CA TYR A 149 -9.78 -12.73 19.28
C TYR A 149 -11.19 -12.57 19.88
N CYS A 150 -11.87 -13.66 20.20
CA CYS A 150 -13.29 -13.67 20.60
C CYS A 150 -14.23 -12.99 19.58
N VAL A 151 -13.83 -12.94 18.31
CA VAL A 151 -14.69 -12.46 17.22
C VAL A 151 -15.85 -13.44 17.03
N ASP A 152 -17.06 -12.90 16.86
CA ASP A 152 -18.24 -13.74 16.57
C ASP A 152 -18.06 -14.44 15.22
N GLU A 153 -18.16 -15.76 15.23
CA GLU A 153 -17.90 -16.59 14.05
C GLU A 153 -18.82 -16.27 12.88
N GLN A 154 -20.11 -16.06 13.15
CA GLN A 154 -21.11 -15.84 12.11
C GLN A 154 -20.99 -14.44 11.52
N LYS A 155 -20.72 -13.43 12.35
CA LYS A 155 -20.46 -12.07 11.88
C LYS A 155 -19.18 -12.00 11.05
N TYR A 156 -18.13 -12.72 11.44
CA TYR A 156 -16.92 -12.80 10.63
C TYR A 156 -17.19 -13.46 9.26
N ALA A 157 -17.87 -14.61 9.27
CA ALA A 157 -18.22 -15.31 8.05
C ALA A 157 -19.10 -14.45 7.11
N GLU A 158 -20.07 -13.72 7.66
CA GLU A 158 -20.91 -12.79 6.90
C GLU A 158 -20.09 -11.62 6.33
N ALA A 159 -19.19 -11.03 7.12
CA ALA A 159 -18.35 -9.90 6.69
C ALA A 159 -17.33 -10.29 5.62
N ALA A 160 -16.78 -11.51 5.68
CA ALA A 160 -15.84 -12.03 4.69
C ALA A 160 -16.53 -12.59 3.43
N LEU A 161 -17.83 -12.90 3.50
CA LEU A 161 -18.62 -13.48 2.41
C LEU A 161 -18.47 -12.75 1.06
N PRO A 162 -18.36 -11.41 0.96
CA PRO A 162 -18.19 -10.75 -0.33
C PRO A 162 -16.84 -11.02 -1.03
N ILE A 163 -15.84 -11.55 -0.31
CA ILE A 163 -14.49 -11.79 -0.83
C ILE A 163 -14.42 -13.21 -1.44
N GLN A 164 -14.82 -13.31 -2.70
CA GLN A 164 -14.92 -14.60 -3.40
C GLN A 164 -13.65 -15.01 -4.17
N GLU A 165 -12.72 -14.07 -4.36
CA GLU A 165 -11.48 -14.27 -5.10
C GLU A 165 -10.34 -13.44 -4.51
N SER A 166 -9.10 -13.74 -4.90
CA SER A 166 -7.97 -12.86 -4.64
C SER A 166 -8.22 -11.53 -5.34
N VAL A 167 -8.12 -10.43 -4.60
CA VAL A 167 -8.30 -9.08 -5.15
C VAL A 167 -6.94 -8.50 -5.50
N ILE A 168 -6.84 -7.82 -6.64
CA ILE A 168 -5.65 -7.02 -6.99
C ILE A 168 -6.04 -5.54 -6.90
N LEU A 169 -6.96 -5.10 -7.76
CA LEU A 169 -7.53 -3.75 -7.71
C LEU A 169 -8.96 -3.77 -7.14
N GLY A 170 -9.11 -3.23 -5.94
CA GLY A 170 -10.39 -3.04 -5.27
C GLY A 170 -11.00 -1.65 -5.51
N PRO A 171 -12.25 -1.43 -5.08
CA PRO A 171 -13.22 -2.45 -4.64
C PRO A 171 -13.62 -3.35 -5.81
N PRO A 172 -13.93 -4.65 -5.71
CA PRO A 172 -14.22 -5.51 -6.88
C PRO A 172 -15.31 -4.98 -7.83
N PRO A 173 -15.32 -5.34 -9.13
CA PRO A 173 -16.39 -4.94 -10.06
C PRO A 173 -17.77 -5.31 -9.52
N GLY A 174 -18.73 -4.40 -9.59
CA GLY A 174 -20.09 -4.62 -9.06
C GLY A 174 -20.24 -4.46 -7.54
N CYS A 175 -19.16 -4.17 -6.80
CA CYS A 175 -19.25 -3.83 -5.38
C CYS A 175 -20.08 -2.54 -5.19
N LYS A 176 -21.24 -2.66 -4.55
CA LYS A 176 -22.03 -1.51 -4.12
C LYS A 176 -21.41 -0.97 -2.84
N GLN A 177 -20.63 0.09 -2.93
CA GLN A 177 -20.17 0.80 -1.74
C GLN A 177 -21.41 1.26 -0.95
N ALA A 178 -21.46 0.92 0.34
CA ALA A 178 -22.48 1.46 1.22
C ALA A 178 -22.34 2.99 1.20
N LYS A 179 -23.39 3.70 0.77
CA LYS A 179 -23.39 5.16 0.85
C LYS A 179 -23.12 5.53 2.31
N SER A 180 -22.10 6.36 2.53
CA SER A 180 -21.85 7.00 3.81
C SER A 180 -23.16 7.62 4.29
N SER A 181 -23.75 7.03 5.33
CA SER A 181 -24.95 7.59 5.94
C SER A 181 -24.52 8.82 6.71
N THR A 182 -24.57 9.98 6.07
CA THR A 182 -24.72 11.28 6.73
C THR A 182 -26.05 11.29 7.48
N GLN A 183 -26.11 10.65 8.63
CA GLN A 183 -27.07 10.94 9.68
C GLN A 183 -26.35 10.91 11.01
N GLY A 184 -26.17 12.11 11.57
CA GLY A 184 -25.62 12.31 12.90
C GLY A 184 -26.32 11.42 13.92
N LYS A 185 -25.58 10.47 14.46
CA LYS A 185 -25.85 9.91 15.77
C LYS A 185 -24.57 10.11 16.57
N ASN A 186 -24.68 10.97 17.58
CA ASN A 186 -23.68 11.18 18.62
C ASN A 186 -23.18 9.83 19.13
N SER A 187 -22.05 9.37 18.62
CA SER A 187 -21.31 8.25 19.22
C SER A 187 -20.28 8.89 20.14
N THR A 188 -20.48 8.70 21.43
CA THR A 188 -19.51 9.03 22.47
C THR A 188 -18.21 8.28 22.18
N HIS A 189 -17.21 9.01 21.69
CA HIS A 189 -15.84 8.52 21.58
C HIS A 189 -15.38 8.06 22.98
N ARG A 190 -15.34 6.75 23.20
CA ARG A 190 -14.69 6.16 24.36
C ARG A 190 -13.19 6.19 24.09
N THR A 191 -12.51 7.19 24.62
CA THR A 191 -11.05 7.28 24.63
C THR A 191 -10.52 6.07 25.39
N VAL A 192 -9.93 5.11 24.69
CA VAL A 192 -9.17 4.03 25.33
C VAL A 192 -7.82 4.63 25.69
N ASN A 193 -7.69 5.07 26.95
CA ASN A 193 -6.40 5.43 27.51
C ASN A 193 -5.58 4.15 27.68
N HIS A 194 -4.59 3.94 26.81
CA HIS A 194 -3.52 2.99 27.08
C HIS A 194 -2.66 3.53 28.23
N THR A 195 -2.91 3.04 29.45
CA THR A 195 -1.97 3.18 30.56
C THR A 195 -0.72 2.37 30.24
N GLN A 196 0.42 3.05 30.06
CA GLN A 196 1.73 2.41 29.98
C GLN A 196 2.04 1.72 31.31
N GLY A 197 2.10 0.39 31.29
CA GLY A 197 2.70 -0.40 32.36
C GLY A 197 4.21 -0.16 32.37
N THR A 198 4.73 0.34 33.49
CA THR A 198 6.14 0.54 33.74
C THR A 198 6.87 -0.80 33.86
N ALA A 199 7.84 -1.06 32.98
CA ALA A 199 8.87 -2.06 33.20
C ALA A 199 10.21 -1.62 32.57
N GLY A 200 11.22 -1.45 33.42
CA GLY A 200 12.63 -1.77 33.13
C GLY A 200 13.44 -0.82 32.24
N GLN A 201 14.39 -0.13 32.85
CA GLN A 201 15.41 0.70 32.21
C GLN A 201 16.36 -0.07 31.27
N GLY A 202 16.76 0.59 30.17
CA GLY A 202 18.15 0.53 29.68
C GLY A 202 18.35 0.19 28.19
N LYS A 203 18.48 1.23 27.34
CA LYS A 203 19.68 1.57 26.52
C LYS A 203 19.33 2.60 25.43
N ASN A 204 20.26 3.55 25.26
CA ASN A 204 20.18 4.73 24.39
C ASN A 204 19.78 4.42 22.95
N ILE A 205 18.66 4.98 22.49
CA ILE A 205 18.30 5.13 21.09
C ILE A 205 18.58 6.60 20.72
N PRO A 206 19.39 6.91 19.68
CA PRO A 206 19.60 8.30 19.28
C PRO A 206 18.29 8.92 18.79
N PRO A 207 18.07 10.24 18.98
CA PRO A 207 16.84 10.88 18.55
C PRO A 207 16.74 10.80 17.03
N GLN A 208 15.80 9.99 16.52
CA GLN A 208 15.43 10.04 15.12
C GLN A 208 14.71 11.36 14.86
N GLY A 209 15.06 11.99 13.73
CA GLY A 209 14.63 13.33 13.36
C GLY A 209 13.14 13.56 13.56
N VAL A 210 12.82 14.69 14.20
CA VAL A 210 11.44 15.13 14.41
C VAL A 210 10.88 15.54 13.05
N PHE A 211 10.17 14.63 12.38
CA PHE A 211 9.36 14.99 11.23
C PHE A 211 8.15 15.78 11.72
N HIS A 212 7.98 17.00 11.24
CA HIS A 212 6.88 17.87 11.62
C HIS A 212 5.54 17.25 11.21
N GLN A 213 4.79 16.80 12.21
CA GLN A 213 3.42 16.32 12.08
C GLN A 213 2.48 17.52 11.90
N SER A 214 1.72 17.53 10.81
CA SER A 214 0.60 18.48 10.63
C SER A 214 -0.68 17.69 10.36
N SER A 215 -1.73 17.99 11.12
CA SER A 215 -3.09 17.52 10.87
C SER A 215 -3.77 18.23 9.70
N TYR A 216 -3.14 19.27 9.14
CA TYR A 216 -3.57 19.99 7.95
C TYR A 216 -2.51 19.86 6.87
N GLY A 217 -2.88 19.32 5.70
CA GLY A 217 -1.97 19.21 4.56
C GLY A 217 -1.42 20.60 4.15
N PRO A 218 -0.16 20.69 3.73
CA PRO A 218 0.41 21.94 3.23
C PRO A 218 -0.36 22.47 2.01
N GLN A 219 -0.21 23.76 1.71
CA GLN A 219 -0.93 24.49 0.67
C GLN A 219 -0.99 23.70 -0.66
N GLY A 220 -2.21 23.39 -1.10
CA GLY A 220 -2.49 22.59 -2.30
C GLY A 220 -2.97 21.16 -2.03
N TYR A 221 -2.77 20.59 -0.83
CA TYR A 221 -3.42 19.33 -0.42
C TYR A 221 -4.79 19.62 0.21
N ALA A 222 -5.84 19.73 -0.62
CA ALA A 222 -7.20 19.74 -0.09
C ALA A 222 -7.56 18.31 0.35
N ASP A 223 -7.85 18.11 1.64
CA ASP A 223 -8.42 16.86 2.20
C ASP A 223 -9.93 16.76 1.93
N ASP A 224 -10.51 17.77 1.28
CA ASP A 224 -11.95 18.02 1.21
C ASP A 224 -12.75 16.92 0.49
N ASP A 225 -12.09 16.07 -0.29
CA ASP A 225 -12.72 15.11 -1.21
C ASP A 225 -12.80 13.65 -0.70
N TYR A 226 -12.22 13.30 0.46
CA TYR A 226 -12.09 11.89 0.87
C TYR A 226 -12.60 11.64 2.29
N GLU A 227 -13.84 11.18 2.43
CA GLU A 227 -14.45 10.93 3.74
C GLU A 227 -13.67 9.91 4.58
N TRP A 228 -13.09 8.88 3.97
CA TRP A 228 -12.30 7.87 4.69
C TRP A 228 -10.94 8.42 5.17
N VAL A 229 -10.37 9.40 4.48
CA VAL A 229 -9.16 10.10 4.92
C VAL A 229 -9.49 10.99 6.12
N LYS A 230 -10.62 11.70 6.08
CA LYS A 230 -11.11 12.53 7.20
C LYS A 230 -11.50 11.71 8.43
N ALA A 231 -12.10 10.53 8.20
CA ALA A 231 -12.53 9.62 9.27
C ALA A 231 -11.38 8.76 9.82
N SER A 232 -10.24 8.73 9.14
CA SER A 232 -9.08 7.97 9.58
C SER A 232 -8.54 8.55 10.90
N PRO A 233 -8.38 7.75 11.95
CA PRO A 233 -7.71 8.20 13.17
C PRO A 233 -6.19 8.36 12.97
N TYR A 234 -5.66 8.03 11.79
CA TYR A 234 -4.24 8.04 11.47
C TYR A 234 -3.82 9.32 10.76
N HIS A 235 -2.65 9.84 11.12
CA HIS A 235 -2.08 11.04 10.52
C HIS A 235 -1.40 10.74 9.19
N TYR A 236 -1.56 11.65 8.23
CA TYR A 236 -0.92 11.58 6.92
C TYR A 236 0.35 12.42 6.89
N TYR A 237 1.43 11.82 6.41
CA TYR A 237 2.69 12.49 6.15
C TYR A 237 2.70 13.01 4.72
N TYR A 238 3.18 14.24 4.56
CA TYR A 238 3.34 14.91 3.28
C TYR A 238 4.83 15.09 3.04
N PRO A 239 5.40 14.53 1.96
CA PRO A 239 6.81 14.78 1.63
C PRO A 239 7.01 16.28 1.43
N HIS A 240 7.81 16.91 2.28
CA HIS A 240 8.10 18.34 2.18
C HIS A 240 8.88 18.63 0.88
N SER A 241 8.46 19.65 0.14
CA SER A 241 9.31 20.31 -0.84
C SER A 241 10.27 21.25 -0.10
N SER A 242 11.25 20.73 0.63
CA SER A 242 12.25 21.58 1.29
C SER A 242 13.65 21.23 0.82
N SER A 243 14.18 22.15 0.02
CA SER A 243 15.55 22.30 -0.45
C SER A 243 16.54 22.50 0.70
N HIS A 244 16.75 21.53 1.59
CA HIS A 244 17.93 21.48 2.48
C HIS A 244 18.12 20.05 3.00
N TYR A 245 18.70 19.20 2.16
CA TYR A 245 19.48 18.07 2.65
C TYR A 245 20.93 18.58 2.68
N GLN A 246 21.44 18.94 3.87
CA GLN A 246 22.88 19.06 4.04
C GLN A 246 23.41 17.72 4.59
N PRO A 247 24.50 17.19 4.01
CA PRO A 247 24.99 15.83 4.23
C PRO A 247 25.48 15.57 5.65
#